data_AF-A0A852UM72-F1
#
_entry.id   AF-A0A852UM72-F1
#
_cell.length_a   1.000
_cell.length_b   1.000
_cell.length_c   1.000
_cell.angle_alpha   90.00
_cell.angle_beta   90.00
_cell.angle_gamma   90.00
#
_symmetry.space_group_name_H-M   'P 1'
#
loop_
_entity.id
_entity.type
_entity.pdbx_description
1 polymer ?
#
loop_
_entity_poly.entity_id
_entity_poly.type
_entity_poly.pdbx_seq_one_letter_code
_entity_poly.pdbx_strand_id
1 'polypeptide(L)'
;MNAFAGVVIIASHNPVQYNGFKVYGKDGGQLSPDAADGIVQHIVEIEDLFAIQTADEEALLQNGMLTNILEEIDEAYQECLLTLREDTEAIKAHGKEWGCYYYIN
;
A
#
# COMPACT_ATOMS: atom_id res chain seq x y z
N MET A 1 -6.19 6.44 10.08
CA MET A 1 -4.82 6.24 10.61
C MET A 1 -3.94 7.42 10.24
N ASN A 2 -3.04 7.86 11.13
CA ASN A 2 -2.03 8.92 10.88
C ASN A 2 -0.63 8.29 10.89
N ALA A 3 -0.38 7.36 9.97
CA ALA A 3 0.93 6.70 9.86
C ALA A 3 2.01 7.71 9.46
N PHE A 4 3.24 7.49 9.92
CA PHE A 4 4.38 8.33 9.54
C PHE A 4 4.79 8.10 8.07
N ALA A 5 4.71 6.85 7.61
CA ALA A 5 4.99 6.43 6.24
C ALA A 5 4.27 5.12 5.92
N GLY A 6 4.17 4.78 4.63
CA GLY A 6 3.67 3.50 4.15
C GLY A 6 4.63 2.88 3.14
N VAL A 7 4.79 1.55 3.19
CA VAL A 7 5.58 0.78 2.23
C VAL A 7 4.64 -0.15 1.46
N VAL A 8 4.73 -0.10 0.13
CA VAL A 8 3.96 -0.97 -0.77
C VAL A 8 4.95 -1.88 -1.48
N ILE A 9 4.91 -3.18 -1.16
CA ILE A 9 5.72 -4.19 -1.85
C ILE A 9 4.99 -4.54 -3.15
N ILE A 10 5.56 -4.15 -4.30
CA ILE A 10 4.90 -4.29 -5.60
C ILE A 10 5.91 -4.40 -6.73
N ALA A 11 5.71 -5.37 -7.62
CA ALA A 11 6.24 -5.34 -8.98
C ALA A 11 5.14 -4.73 -9.87
N SER A 12 5.38 -3.57 -10.46
CA SER A 12 4.33 -2.85 -11.21
C SER A 12 3.85 -3.66 -12.43
N HIS A 13 4.58 -3.57 -13.55
CA HIS A 13 4.40 -4.43 -14.72
C HIS A 13 5.66 -5.25 -15.00
N ASN A 14 6.55 -5.31 -14.01
CA ASN A 14 7.82 -5.99 -14.14
C ASN A 14 7.61 -7.51 -13.99
N PRO A 15 8.42 -8.33 -14.67
CA PRO A 15 8.48 -9.76 -14.41
C PRO A 15 8.65 -10.03 -12.91
N VAL A 16 8.07 -11.14 -12.40
CA VAL A 16 8.06 -11.49 -10.97
C VAL A 16 9.45 -11.56 -10.32
N GLN A 17 10.50 -11.79 -11.12
CA GLN A 17 11.89 -11.75 -10.62
C GLN A 17 12.40 -10.33 -10.31
N TYR A 18 11.72 -9.28 -10.77
CA TYR A 18 12.06 -7.88 -10.56
C TYR A 18 11.04 -7.24 -9.61
N ASN A 19 11.09 -7.68 -8.36
CA ASN A 19 10.30 -7.10 -7.29
C ASN A 19 10.89 -5.76 -6.85
N GLY A 20 10.04 -4.93 -6.27
CA GLY A 20 10.42 -3.65 -5.69
C GLY A 20 9.45 -3.25 -4.60
N PHE A 21 9.69 -2.07 -4.06
CA PHE A 21 8.80 -1.43 -3.12
C PHE A 21 8.65 0.06 -3.46
N LYS A 22 7.54 0.64 -3.05
CA LYS A 22 7.29 2.08 -3.10
C LYS A 22 7.10 2.57 -1.67
N VAL A 23 7.62 3.77 -1.38
CA VAL A 23 7.48 4.39 -0.06
C VAL A 23 6.68 5.67 -0.18
N TYR A 24 5.75 5.85 0.75
CA TYR A 24 4.83 6.98 0.81
C TYR A 24 5.01 7.70 2.14
N GLY A 25 5.02 9.02 2.10
CA GLY A 25 5.15 9.87 3.29
C GLY A 25 3.84 9.98 4.06
N LYS A 26 3.90 10.74 5.17
CA LYS A 26 2.76 11.03 6.05
C LYS A 26 1.56 11.71 5.36
N ASP A 27 1.78 12.31 4.20
CA ASP A 27 0.76 12.97 3.37
C ASP A 27 0.09 11.99 2.38
N GLY A 28 0.52 10.73 2.35
CA GLY A 28 0.05 9.72 1.40
C GLY A 28 0.64 9.87 0.00
N GLY A 29 1.54 10.83 -0.23
CA GLY A 29 2.28 10.99 -1.48
C GLY A 29 3.52 10.10 -1.53
N GLN A 30 4.00 9.77 -2.73
CA GLN A 30 5.31 9.12 -2.86
C GLN A 30 6.42 10.04 -2.34
N LEU A 31 7.47 9.47 -1.76
CA LEU A 31 8.60 10.25 -1.27
C LEU A 31 9.25 11.09 -2.39
N SER A 32 9.76 12.27 -2.02
CA SER A 32 10.58 13.09 -2.91
C SER A 32 11.93 12.40 -3.19
N PRO A 33 12.63 12.79 -4.28
CA PRO A 33 13.97 12.28 -4.58
C PRO A 33 14.93 12.41 -3.38
N ASP A 34 15.00 13.59 -2.75
CA ASP A 34 15.88 13.83 -1.61
C ASP A 34 15.59 12.89 -0.42
N ALA A 35 14.31 12.60 -0.16
CA ALA A 35 13.92 11.68 0.91
C ALA A 35 14.25 10.22 0.54
N ALA A 36 14.13 9.86 -0.74
CA ALA A 36 14.51 8.55 -1.24
C ALA A 36 16.03 8.33 -1.18
N ASP A 37 16.83 9.37 -1.47
CA ASP A 37 18.29 9.32 -1.37
C ASP A 37 18.76 8.96 0.05
N GLY A 38 18.07 9.47 1.08
CA GLY A 38 18.34 9.10 2.48
C GLY A 38 18.13 7.60 2.75
N ILE A 39 17.11 6.99 2.16
CA ILE A 39 16.88 5.53 2.24
C ILE A 39 18.01 4.79 1.54
N VAL A 40 18.42 5.24 0.34
CA VAL A 40 19.50 4.62 -0.43
C VAL A 40 20.82 4.68 0.34
N GLN A 41 21.12 5.80 0.99
CA GLN A 41 22.33 5.94 1.82
C GLN A 41 22.36 4.87 2.92
N HIS A 42 21.27 4.69 3.66
CA HIS A 42 21.19 3.64 4.69
C HIS A 42 21.31 2.23 4.12
N ILE A 43 20.77 1.96 2.92
CA ILE A 43 20.92 0.66 2.26
C ILE A 43 22.40 0.39 1.92
N VAL A 44 23.11 1.40 1.40
CA VAL A 44 24.52 1.27 1.00
C VAL A 44 25.43 1.03 2.22
N GLU A 45 25.04 1.47 3.41
CA GLU A 45 25.77 1.24 4.67
C GLU A 45 25.63 -0.19 5.21
N ILE A 46 24.69 -0.99 4.69
CA ILE A 46 24.48 -2.37 5.15
C ILE A 46 25.54 -3.29 4.52
N GLU A 47 26.51 -3.73 5.34
CA GLU A 47 27.57 -4.65 4.91
C GLU A 47 27.11 -6.12 4.91
N ASP A 48 26.23 -6.50 5.85
CA ASP A 48 25.70 -7.87 5.98
C ASP A 48 24.19 -7.85 6.21
N LEU A 49 23.44 -8.29 5.19
CA LEU A 49 21.98 -8.39 5.25
C LEU A 49 21.51 -9.42 6.27
N PHE A 50 22.30 -10.46 6.54
CA PHE A 50 21.95 -11.51 7.50
C PHE A 50 22.16 -11.08 8.95
N ALA A 51 22.86 -9.96 9.18
CA ALA A 51 23.02 -9.36 10.50
C ALA A 51 21.80 -8.53 10.94
N ILE A 52 20.87 -8.22 10.02
CA ILE A 52 19.65 -7.47 10.35
C ILE A 52 18.77 -8.33 11.25
N GLN A 53 18.53 -7.86 12.47
CA GLN A 53 17.67 -8.56 13.42
C GLN A 53 16.22 -8.55 12.95
N THR A 54 15.62 -9.74 12.90
CA THR A 54 14.19 -9.92 12.64
C THR A 54 13.48 -10.34 13.92
N ALA A 55 12.21 -10.00 14.03
CA ALA A 55 11.36 -10.46 15.11
C ALA A 55 10.39 -11.54 14.61
N ASP A 56 9.93 -12.38 15.54
CA ASP A 56 8.91 -13.40 15.28
C ASP A 56 7.54 -12.74 15.05
N GLU A 57 6.85 -13.18 14.00
CA GLU A 57 5.57 -12.59 13.59
C GLU A 57 4.48 -12.76 14.67
N GLU A 58 4.39 -13.95 15.26
CA GLU A 58 3.40 -14.24 16.30
C GLU A 58 3.64 -13.37 17.54
N ALA A 59 4.90 -13.20 17.95
CA ALA A 59 5.26 -12.31 19.04
C ALA A 59 4.90 -10.84 18.75
N LEU A 60 5.11 -10.36 17.51
CA LEU A 60 4.74 -8.99 17.10
C LEU A 60 3.22 -8.78 17.05
N LEU A 61 2.46 -9.79 16.63
CA LEU A 61 1.00 -9.74 16.67
C LEU A 61 0.49 -9.71 18.11
N GLN A 62 1.04 -10.57 18.99
CA GLN A 62 0.64 -10.66 20.40
C GLN A 62 0.95 -9.39 21.19
N ASN A 63 2.05 -8.71 20.89
CA ASN A 63 2.45 -7.48 21.58
C ASN A 63 1.90 -6.19 20.92
N GLY A 64 1.17 -6.31 19.80
CA GLY A 64 0.53 -5.20 19.11
C GLY A 64 1.46 -4.34 18.25
N MET A 65 2.71 -4.76 18.02
CA MET A 65 3.62 -4.07 17.09
C MET A 65 3.31 -4.38 15.62
N LEU A 66 2.70 -5.53 15.34
CA LEU A 66 2.13 -5.90 14.04
C LEU A 66 0.61 -5.99 14.17
N THR A 67 -0.12 -5.44 13.20
CA THR A 67 -1.58 -5.49 13.16
C THR A 67 -2.05 -5.65 11.72
N ASN A 68 -2.95 -6.62 11.50
CA ASN A 68 -3.61 -6.78 10.21
C ASN A 68 -4.73 -5.76 10.09
N ILE A 69 -4.64 -4.89 9.08
CA ILE A 69 -5.58 -3.78 8.86
C ILE A 69 -6.38 -3.94 7.56
N LEU A 70 -6.22 -5.06 6.85
CA LEU A 70 -6.67 -5.17 5.45
C LEU A 70 -8.18 -5.00 5.30
N GLU A 71 -8.99 -5.70 6.09
CA GLU A 71 -10.46 -5.66 6.00
C GLU A 71 -11.02 -4.27 6.34
N GLU A 72 -10.59 -3.69 7.47
CA GLU A 72 -11.04 -2.36 7.92
C GLU A 72 -10.65 -1.25 6.92
N ILE A 73 -9.46 -1.35 6.33
CA ILE A 73 -8.98 -0.38 5.34
C ILE A 73 -9.66 -0.59 3.99
N ASP A 74 -9.91 -1.83 3.56
CA ASP A 74 -10.62 -2.12 2.32
C ASP A 74 -12.05 -1.57 2.37
N GLU A 75 -12.78 -1.79 3.46
CA GLU A 75 -14.12 -1.23 3.66
C GLU A 75 -14.10 0.31 3.60
N ALA A 76 -13.23 0.95 4.39
CA ALA A 76 -13.11 2.40 4.41
C ALA A 76 -12.69 2.98 3.04
N TYR A 77 -11.81 2.28 2.32
CA TYR A 77 -11.40 2.66 0.97
C TYR A 77 -12.56 2.58 -0.01
N GLN A 78 -13.34 1.49 0.02
CA GLN A 78 -14.52 1.34 -0.85
C GLN A 78 -15.53 2.45 -0.56
N GLU A 79 -15.87 2.69 0.71
CA GLU A 79 -16.79 3.78 1.09
C GLU A 79 -16.32 5.13 0.55
N CYS A 80 -15.04 5.46 0.72
CA CYS A 80 -14.46 6.69 0.19
C CYS A 80 -14.54 6.74 -1.35
N LEU A 81 -14.22 5.63 -2.04
CA LEU A 81 -14.28 5.53 -3.49
C LEU A 81 -15.71 5.75 -4.02
N LEU A 82 -16.73 5.26 -3.32
CA LEU A 82 -18.13 5.49 -3.66
C LEU A 82 -18.50 6.99 -3.63
N THR A 83 -17.85 7.79 -2.78
CA THR A 83 -18.12 9.24 -2.69
C THR A 83 -17.60 10.05 -3.87
N LEU A 84 -16.64 9.52 -4.63
CA LEU A 84 -16.04 10.20 -5.79
C LEU A 84 -16.89 10.09 -7.06
N ARG A 85 -18.02 9.38 -7.01
CA ARG A 85 -18.88 9.15 -8.17
C ARG A 85 -19.67 10.41 -8.52
N GLU A 86 -19.46 10.90 -9.74
CA GLU A 86 -20.30 11.93 -10.33
C GLU A 86 -21.50 11.26 -11.04
N ASP A 87 -22.71 11.80 -10.83
CA ASP A 87 -23.99 11.29 -11.37
C ASP A 87 -24.42 9.88 -10.88
N THR A 88 -24.67 9.79 -9.57
CA THR A 88 -25.18 8.56 -8.93
C THR A 88 -26.56 8.14 -9.43
N GLU A 89 -27.37 9.05 -9.96
CA GLU A 89 -28.71 8.73 -10.46
C GLU A 89 -28.65 8.05 -11.84
N ALA A 90 -27.81 8.53 -12.77
CA ALA A 90 -27.55 7.84 -14.02
C ALA A 90 -26.95 6.44 -13.80
N ILE A 91 -26.01 6.32 -12.85
CA ILE A 91 -25.41 5.02 -12.49
C ILE A 91 -26.46 4.05 -11.94
N LYS A 92 -27.40 4.51 -11.10
CA LYS A 92 -28.51 3.67 -10.61
C LYS A 92 -29.46 3.26 -11.72
N ALA A 93 -29.78 4.19 -12.63
CA ALA A 93 -30.75 3.97 -13.70
C ALA A 93 -30.21 3.04 -14.80
N HIS A 94 -28.94 3.19 -15.18
CA HIS A 94 -28.37 2.54 -16.37
C HIS A 94 -27.09 1.73 -16.13
N GLY A 95 -26.49 1.81 -14.94
CA GLY A 95 -25.17 1.21 -14.68
C GLY A 95 -25.11 -0.31 -14.88
N LYS A 96 -26.23 -1.02 -14.71
CA LYS A 96 -26.32 -2.47 -15.00
C LYS A 96 -26.26 -2.79 -16.50
N GLU A 97 -26.65 -1.86 -17.35
CA GLU A 97 -26.64 -1.99 -18.82
C GLU A 97 -25.26 -1.69 -19.41
N TRP A 98 -24.44 -0.89 -18.72
CA TRP A 98 -23.13 -0.46 -19.18
C TRP A 98 -22.04 -1.54 -19.10
N GLY A 99 -22.29 -2.66 -18.42
CA GLY A 99 -21.42 -3.84 -18.51
C GLY A 99 -19.96 -3.58 -18.11
N CYS A 100 -19.70 -2.79 -17.07
CA CYS A 100 -18.35 -2.62 -16.54
C CYS A 100 -17.91 -3.88 -15.78
N TYR A 101 -17.16 -4.76 -16.45
CA TYR A 101 -16.50 -5.90 -15.82
C TYR A 101 -15.10 -5.50 -15.36
N TYR A 102 -14.87 -5.47 -14.05
CA TYR A 102 -13.52 -5.39 -13.50
C TYR A 102 -13.01 -6.81 -13.27
N TYR A 103 -11.89 -7.16 -13.92
CA TYR A 103 -11.13 -8.35 -13.56
C TYR A 103 -10.29 -8.00 -12.34
N ILE A 104 -10.76 -8.41 -11.16
CA ILE A 104 -9.94 -8.47 -9.95
C ILE A 104 -9.54 -9.94 -9.83
N ASN A 105 -8.23 -10.23 -9.97
CA ASN A 105 -7.67 -11.56 -9.74
C ASN A 105 -7.67 -11.90 -8.24
#